data_AF-A0A4R7ZC55-F1
#
_entry.id   AF-A0A4R7ZC55-F1
#
_cell.length_a   1.000
_cell.length_b   1.000
_cell.length_c   1.000
_cell.angle_alpha   90.00
_cell.angle_beta   90.00
_cell.angle_gamma   90.00
#
_symmetry.space_group_name_H-M   'P 1'
#
loop_
_entity.id
_entity.type
_entity.pdbx_description
1 polymer ?
#
loop_
_entity_poly.entity_id
_entity_poly.type
_entity_poly.pdbx_seq_one_letter_code
_entity_poly.pdbx_strand_id
1 'polypeptide(L)'
;MEKTIYQKQPNLDYRSLVMVYFNGSERYLAHSFIHNGREGKYLSILYKDPLPEGDFIAGWNYLDDNSFSMVMVPEVSQELAVEDFYAAWNPDMITKGIEIIEVKGFDEINRLMADPEVNQQEFLFFGRK
;
A
#
# COMPACT_ATOMS: atom_id res chain seq x y z
N MET A 1 17.61 -8.14 6.85
CA MET A 1 16.27 -7.81 6.34
C MET A 1 16.12 -8.58 5.05
N GLU A 2 15.15 -9.49 4.97
CA GLU A 2 14.94 -10.29 3.77
C GLU A 2 14.12 -9.45 2.80
N LYS A 3 14.78 -8.92 1.76
CA LYS A 3 14.12 -8.17 0.68
C LYS A 3 13.76 -9.17 -0.41
N THR A 4 12.47 -9.34 -0.69
CA THR A 4 12.02 -10.18 -1.81
C THR A 4 11.72 -9.27 -3.00
N ILE A 5 12.60 -9.31 -4.00
CA ILE A 5 12.45 -8.53 -5.23
C ILE A 5 11.79 -9.43 -6.27
N TYR A 6 10.57 -9.09 -6.70
CA TYR A 6 9.84 -9.85 -7.71
C TYR A 6 10.06 -9.26 -9.11
N GLN A 7 10.65 -10.04 -10.02
CA GLN A 7 10.97 -9.62 -11.41
C GLN A 7 9.88 -9.90 -12.46
N LYS A 8 8.65 -10.19 -12.02
CA LYS A 8 7.42 -10.28 -12.83
C LYS A 8 6.27 -10.45 -11.84
N GLN A 9 5.14 -9.76 -12.01
CA GLN A 9 3.98 -9.82 -11.09
C GLN A 9 3.74 -11.26 -10.61
N PRO A 10 4.11 -11.60 -9.37
CA PRO A 10 3.79 -12.91 -8.82
C PRO A 10 2.29 -12.95 -8.53
N ASN A 11 1.75 -14.15 -8.32
CA ASN A 11 0.57 -14.27 -7.49
C ASN A 11 0.91 -13.72 -6.10
N LEU A 12 0.41 -12.52 -5.80
CA LEU A 12 0.50 -11.81 -4.54
C LEU A 12 -0.47 -12.45 -3.53
N ASP A 13 -0.05 -13.58 -2.97
CA ASP A 13 -0.80 -14.28 -1.93
C ASP A 13 -0.53 -13.68 -0.54
N TYR A 14 -0.87 -12.40 -0.38
CA TYR A 14 -0.82 -11.70 0.90
C TYR A 14 -2.23 -11.52 1.45
N ARG A 15 -2.40 -11.76 2.75
CA ARG A 15 -3.65 -11.47 3.47
C ARG A 15 -3.99 -10.00 3.46
N SER A 16 -2.96 -9.16 3.47
CA SER A 16 -3.10 -7.72 3.41
C SER A 16 -1.85 -7.06 2.82
N LEU A 17 -2.05 -5.99 2.05
CA LEU A 17 -1.01 -5.15 1.49
C LEU A 17 -1.25 -3.70 1.88
N VAL A 18 -0.23 -3.03 2.40
CA VAL A 18 -0.20 -1.58 2.56
C VAL A 18 0.66 -1.01 1.44
N MET A 19 0.13 -0.03 0.72
CA MET A 19 0.72 0.57 -0.47
C MET A 19 0.91 2.05 -0.23
N VAL A 20 2.13 2.53 -0.45
CA VAL A 20 2.50 3.93 -0.20
C VAL A 20 3.07 4.52 -1.47
N TYR A 21 2.58 5.70 -1.82
CA TYR A 21 3.10 6.53 -2.91
C TYR A 21 3.71 7.79 -2.32
N PHE A 22 4.92 8.14 -2.74
CA PHE A 22 5.60 9.37 -2.38
C PHE A 22 5.80 10.21 -3.64
N ASN A 23 5.14 11.37 -3.71
CA ASN A 23 5.23 12.27 -4.87
C ASN A 23 6.49 13.17 -4.84
N GLY A 24 7.40 12.96 -3.89
CA GLY A 24 8.55 13.82 -3.63
C GLY A 24 8.35 14.86 -2.51
N SER A 25 7.13 15.01 -1.99
CA SER A 25 6.82 15.91 -0.87
C SER A 25 5.86 15.28 0.13
N GLU A 26 4.77 14.68 -0.34
CA GLU A 26 3.70 14.09 0.46
C GLU A 26 3.60 12.59 0.20
N ARG A 27 3.04 11.89 1.19
CA ARG A 27 2.73 10.46 1.07
C ARG A 27 1.24 10.23 0.91
N TYR A 28 0.91 9.26 0.09
CA TYR A 28 -0.45 8.80 -0.13
C TYR A 28 -0.51 7.31 0.13
N LEU A 29 -1.66 6.84 0.61
CA LEU A 29 -1.82 5.49 1.15
C LEU A 29 -2.96 4.78 0.46
N ALA A 30 -2.77 3.48 0.23
CA ALA A 30 -3.86 2.54 0.11
C ALA A 30 -3.57 1.29 0.97
N HIS A 31 -4.61 0.58 1.34
CA HIS A 31 -4.48 -0.71 2.00
C HIS A 31 -5.55 -1.67 1.49
N SER A 32 -5.13 -2.88 1.13
CA SER A 32 -6.01 -3.94 0.67
C SER A 32 -5.91 -5.17 1.55
N PHE A 33 -7.02 -5.85 1.79
CA PHE A 33 -7.06 -7.02 2.68
C PHE A 33 -8.14 -8.02 2.27
N ILE A 34 -7.98 -9.28 2.67
CA ILE A 34 -8.99 -10.33 2.42
C ILE A 34 -10.30 -9.93 3.11
N HIS A 35 -11.34 -9.78 2.29
CA HIS A 35 -12.70 -9.43 2.74
C HIS A 35 -13.70 -10.56 2.49
N ASN A 36 -13.41 -11.50 1.55
CA ASN A 36 -14.29 -12.59 1.15
C ASN A 36 -15.73 -12.14 0.84
N GLY A 37 -15.87 -10.94 0.26
CA GLY A 37 -17.16 -10.38 -0.14
C GLY A 37 -17.74 -11.08 -1.37
N ARG A 38 -19.01 -10.83 -1.67
CA ARG A 38 -19.66 -11.37 -2.88
C ARG A 38 -19.04 -10.87 -4.18
N GLU A 39 -18.52 -9.64 -4.17
CA GLU A 39 -18.05 -8.92 -5.35
C GLU A 39 -16.52 -8.98 -5.53
N GLY A 40 -15.78 -9.53 -4.55
CA GLY A 40 -14.32 -9.62 -4.58
C GLY A 40 -13.75 -10.39 -3.39
N LYS A 41 -12.60 -11.05 -3.59
CA LYS A 41 -11.86 -11.74 -2.52
C LYS A 41 -11.25 -10.73 -1.55
N TYR A 42 -10.86 -9.57 -2.04
CA TYR A 42 -10.21 -8.50 -1.31
C TYR A 42 -11.08 -7.24 -1.29
N LEU A 43 -10.81 -6.35 -0.35
CA LEU A 43 -11.30 -4.98 -0.34
C LEU A 43 -10.08 -4.07 -0.33
N SER A 44 -10.01 -3.15 -1.30
CA SER A 44 -9.00 -2.08 -1.35
C SER A 44 -9.61 -0.79 -0.81
N ILE A 45 -8.85 -0.12 0.05
CA ILE A 45 -9.17 1.21 0.58
C ILE A 45 -8.08 2.16 0.11
N LEU A 46 -8.47 3.17 -0.68
CA LEU A 46 -7.61 4.23 -1.16
C LEU A 46 -7.93 5.53 -0.40
N TYR A 47 -6.92 6.13 0.22
CA TYR A 47 -7.03 7.44 0.85
C TYR A 47 -6.49 8.49 -0.12
N LYS A 48 -7.33 9.48 -0.51
CA LYS A 48 -6.91 10.55 -1.42
C LYS A 48 -6.31 11.75 -0.71
N ASP A 49 -6.51 11.85 0.59
CA ASP A 49 -5.84 12.84 1.43
C ASP A 49 -4.40 12.36 1.73
N PRO A 50 -3.43 13.29 1.82
CA PRO A 50 -2.05 12.91 2.15
C PRO A 50 -1.95 12.39 3.59
N LEU A 51 -1.08 11.40 3.79
CA LEU A 51 -0.71 10.90 5.10
C LEU A 51 -0.11 12.04 5.92
N PRO A 52 -0.63 12.32 7.13
CA PRO A 52 -0.08 13.34 8.01
C PRO A 52 1.41 13.10 8.32
N GLU A 53 2.17 14.18 8.47
CA GLU A 53 3.57 14.09 8.88
C GLU A 53 3.69 13.47 10.29
N GLY A 54 4.73 12.64 10.48
CA GLY A 54 5.05 12.03 11.77
C GLY A 54 4.97 10.51 11.74
N ASP A 55 4.38 9.92 12.77
CA ASP A 55 4.22 8.48 12.92
C ASP A 55 3.25 7.93 11.87
N PHE A 56 3.71 6.96 11.07
CA PHE A 56 2.95 6.42 9.94
C PHE A 56 1.63 5.79 10.39
N ILE A 57 1.65 5.01 11.48
CA ILE A 57 0.44 4.34 11.98
C ILE A 57 -0.53 5.33 12.60
N ALA A 58 -0.04 6.33 13.35
CA ALA A 58 -0.91 7.40 13.85
C ALA A 58 -1.55 8.20 12.71
N GLY A 59 -0.78 8.50 11.66
CA GLY A 59 -1.28 9.17 10.46
C GLY A 59 -2.32 8.33 9.71
N TRP A 60 -2.10 7.02 9.59
CA TRP A 60 -3.07 6.12 8.99
C TRP A 60 -4.37 6.06 9.81
N ASN A 61 -4.29 5.84 11.13
CA ASN A 61 -5.47 5.86 11.99
C ASN A 61 -6.24 7.19 11.90
N TYR A 62 -5.52 8.31 11.77
CA TYR A 62 -6.17 9.60 11.54
C TYR A 62 -6.95 9.62 10.22
N LEU A 63 -6.38 9.08 9.12
CA LEU A 63 -7.07 8.99 7.85
C LEU A 63 -8.30 8.07 7.91
N ASP A 64 -8.24 6.96 8.63
CA ASP A 64 -9.40 6.08 8.85
C ASP A 64 -10.58 6.83 9.49
N ASP A 65 -10.28 7.70 10.47
CA ASP A 65 -11.31 8.43 11.22
C ASP A 65 -11.76 9.74 10.53
N ASN A 66 -10.91 10.33 9.67
CA ASN A 66 -11.08 11.72 9.22
C ASN A 66 -11.01 11.93 7.70
N SER A 67 -10.61 10.94 6.91
CA SER A 67 -10.54 11.14 5.45
C SER A 67 -11.93 11.15 4.85
N PHE A 68 -12.33 12.31 4.32
CA PHE A 68 -13.62 12.47 3.61
C PHE A 68 -13.55 11.99 2.15
N SER A 69 -12.37 11.62 1.68
CA SER A 69 -12.09 11.33 0.27
C SER A 69 -11.66 9.86 0.04
N MET A 70 -11.99 8.98 0.99
CA MET A 70 -11.75 7.54 0.93
C MET A 70 -12.56 6.87 -0.18
N VAL A 71 -11.92 6.01 -0.97
CA VAL A 71 -12.56 5.16 -1.97
C VAL A 71 -12.36 3.69 -1.58
N MET A 72 -13.45 2.94 -1.56
CA MET A 72 -13.44 1.50 -1.28
C MET A 72 -13.83 0.72 -2.54
N VAL A 73 -13.00 -0.23 -2.93
CA VAL A 73 -13.19 -1.03 -4.16
C VAL A 73 -13.07 -2.51 -3.82
N PRO A 74 -14.10 -3.33 -4.07
CA PRO A 74 -13.97 -4.79 -4.01
C PRO A 74 -13.04 -5.28 -5.11
N GLU A 75 -12.05 -6.08 -4.74
CA GLU A 75 -11.01 -6.55 -5.66
C GLU A 75 -11.01 -8.08 -5.76
N VAL A 76 -10.83 -8.59 -6.97
CA VAL A 76 -10.73 -10.04 -7.20
C VAL A 76 -9.36 -10.59 -6.81
N SER A 77 -8.32 -9.76 -6.78
CA SER A 77 -6.95 -10.14 -6.44
C SER A 77 -6.12 -8.98 -5.88
N GLN A 78 -4.97 -9.27 -5.27
CA GLN A 78 -4.08 -8.23 -4.74
C GLN A 78 -3.33 -7.48 -5.86
N GLU A 79 -3.09 -8.16 -6.98
CA GLU A 79 -2.47 -7.57 -8.17
C GLU A 79 -3.33 -6.46 -8.73
N LEU A 80 -4.66 -6.67 -8.81
CA LEU A 80 -5.58 -5.65 -9.29
C LEU A 80 -5.61 -4.44 -8.33
N ALA A 81 -5.60 -4.68 -7.01
CA ALA A 81 -5.49 -3.61 -6.02
C ALA A 81 -4.22 -2.76 -6.21
N VAL A 82 -3.09 -3.39 -6.56
CA VAL A 82 -1.82 -2.72 -6.86
C VAL A 82 -1.89 -1.95 -8.18
N GLU A 83 -2.50 -2.53 -9.22
CA GLU A 83 -2.69 -1.85 -10.51
C GLU A 83 -3.56 -0.60 -10.38
N ASP A 84 -4.67 -0.69 -9.65
CA ASP A 84 -5.55 0.44 -9.37
C ASP A 84 -4.83 1.53 -8.55
N PHE A 85 -3.99 1.13 -7.58
CA PHE A 85 -3.16 2.07 -6.83
C PHE A 85 -2.18 2.83 -7.73
N TYR A 86 -1.50 2.14 -8.64
CA TYR A 86 -0.64 2.79 -9.63
C TYR A 86 -1.44 3.73 -10.54
N ALA A 87 -2.58 3.27 -11.07
CA ALA A 87 -3.42 4.07 -11.95
C ALA A 87 -3.93 5.36 -11.27
N ALA A 88 -4.17 5.31 -9.94
CA ALA A 88 -4.62 6.47 -9.18
C ALA A 88 -3.54 7.56 -9.01
N TRP A 89 -2.26 7.18 -8.86
CA TRP A 89 -1.20 8.11 -8.45
C TRP A 89 -0.12 8.35 -9.51
N ASN A 90 0.17 7.36 -10.35
CA ASN A 90 1.11 7.50 -11.46
C ASN A 90 0.68 6.59 -12.64
N PRO A 91 -0.32 7.01 -13.43
CA PRO A 91 -0.90 6.18 -14.50
C PRO A 91 0.07 5.89 -15.66
N ASP A 92 1.13 6.68 -15.79
CA ASP A 92 2.17 6.49 -16.81
C ASP A 92 3.25 5.48 -16.35
N MET A 93 3.17 4.99 -15.12
CA MET A 93 4.14 4.05 -14.57
C MET A 93 4.02 2.67 -15.23
N ILE A 94 5.08 2.27 -15.92
CA ILE A 94 5.21 0.92 -16.48
C ILE A 94 5.84 0.02 -15.42
N THR A 95 5.01 -0.77 -14.73
CA THR A 95 5.46 -1.72 -13.70
C THR A 95 6.29 -2.85 -14.33
N LYS A 96 7.61 -2.79 -14.15
CA LYS A 96 8.54 -3.87 -14.55
C LYS A 96 8.71 -4.95 -13.48
N GLY A 97 8.28 -4.65 -12.26
CA GLY A 97 8.37 -5.51 -11.07
C GLY A 97 7.89 -4.72 -9.86
N ILE A 98 7.56 -5.42 -8.78
CA ILE A 98 7.16 -4.82 -7.51
C ILE A 98 8.06 -5.39 -6.41
N GLU A 99 8.62 -4.52 -5.58
CA GLU A 99 9.32 -4.92 -4.37
C GLU A 99 8.33 -4.86 -3.21
N ILE A 100 8.19 -5.97 -2.47
CA ILE A 100 7.31 -6.04 -1.31
C ILE A 100 8.17 -6.37 -0.09
N ILE A 101 8.07 -5.53 0.92
CA ILE A 101 8.68 -5.78 2.23
C ILE A 101 7.69 -6.60 3.05
N GLU A 102 8.04 -7.85 3.36
CA GLU A 102 7.21 -8.69 4.21
C GLU A 102 7.27 -8.22 5.67
N VAL A 103 6.11 -7.99 6.27
CA VAL A 103 5.96 -7.57 7.67
C VAL A 103 5.13 -8.58 8.45
N LYS A 104 5.42 -8.77 9.74
CA LYS A 104 4.61 -9.62 10.62
C LYS A 104 3.37 -8.90 11.11
N GLY A 105 3.49 -7.59 11.32
CA GLY A 105 2.45 -6.69 11.78
C GLY A 105 2.70 -5.29 11.22
N PHE A 106 1.65 -4.48 11.14
CA PHE A 106 1.77 -3.13 10.58
C PHE A 106 2.50 -2.16 11.52
N ASP A 107 2.63 -2.50 12.80
CA ASP A 107 3.50 -1.79 13.75
C ASP A 107 4.98 -1.76 13.31
N GLU A 108 5.43 -2.75 12.53
CA GLU A 108 6.79 -2.77 11.97
C GLU A 108 7.01 -1.65 10.93
N ILE A 109 5.94 -1.15 10.29
CA ILE A 109 6.04 -0.13 9.23
C ILE A 109 6.63 1.17 9.77
N ASN A 110 6.25 1.61 10.97
CA ASN A 110 6.82 2.81 11.59
C ASN A 110 8.35 2.76 11.67
N ARG A 111 8.90 1.62 12.07
CA ARG A 111 10.34 1.42 12.16
C ARG A 111 10.98 1.39 10.77
N LEU A 112 10.33 0.75 9.80
CA LEU A 112 10.85 0.66 8.42
C LEU A 112 10.86 2.04 7.74
N MET A 113 9.83 2.85 7.98
CA MET A 113 9.72 4.21 7.45
C MET A 113 10.71 5.20 8.10
N ALA A 114 11.39 4.81 9.18
CA ALA A 114 12.49 5.61 9.74
C ALA A 114 13.79 5.50 8.92
N ASP A 115 13.92 4.48 8.06
CA ASP A 115 15.05 4.32 7.16
C ASP A 115 14.87 5.25 5.93
N PRO A 116 15.78 6.21 5.69
CA PRO A 116 15.67 7.11 4.54
C PRO A 116 15.59 6.40 3.20
N GLU A 117 16.27 5.25 3.03
CA GLU A 117 16.24 4.50 1.76
C GLU A 117 14.88 3.87 1.47
N VAL A 118 14.12 3.55 2.51
CA VAL A 118 12.74 3.05 2.41
C VAL A 118 11.78 4.22 2.25
N ASN A 119 11.98 5.25 3.07
CA ASN A 119 11.07 6.39 3.20
C ASN A 119 11.04 7.31 1.97
N GLN A 120 12.09 7.26 1.14
CA GLN A 120 12.24 8.07 -0.08
C GLN A 120 11.84 7.31 -1.36
N GLN A 121 11.44 6.05 -1.28
CA GLN A 121 10.97 5.31 -2.47
C GLN A 121 9.65 5.91 -2.95
N GLU A 122 9.54 6.07 -4.27
CA GLU A 122 8.32 6.58 -4.89
C GLU A 122 7.14 5.65 -4.63
N PHE A 123 7.35 4.34 -4.76
CA PHE A 123 6.36 3.33 -4.45
C PHE A 123 6.92 2.32 -3.47
N LEU A 124 6.14 2.02 -2.44
CA LEU A 124 6.53 1.10 -1.38
C LEU A 124 5.35 0.21 -0.99
N PHE A 125 5.62 -1.08 -0.86
CA PHE A 125 4.62 -2.10 -0.58
C PHE A 125 5.02 -2.90 0.65
N PHE A 126 4.10 -3.03 1.61
CA PHE A 126 4.27 -3.88 2.78
C PHE A 126 3.25 -5.01 2.75
N GLY A 127 3.73 -6.25 2.75
CA GLY A 127 2.87 -7.43 2.66
C GLY A 127 2.84 -8.23 3.94
N ARG A 128 1.64 -8.64 4.37
CA ARG A 128 1.45 -9.58 5.49
C ARG A 128 0.81 -10.88 4.99
N LYS A 129 1.44 -12.00 5.29
CA LYS A 129 0.96 -13.36 4.98
C LYS A 129 -0.12 -13.85 5.94
#